data_AF-A0A9J7MS96-F1
#
_entry.id   AF-A0A9J7MS96-F1
#
_cell.length_a   1.000
_cell.length_b   1.000
_cell.length_c   1.000
_cell.angle_alpha   90.00
_cell.angle_beta   90.00
_cell.angle_gamma   90.00
#
_symmetry.space_group_name_H-M   'P 1'
#
loop_
_entity.id
_entity.type
_entity.pdbx_description
1 polymer ?
#
loop_
_entity_poly.entity_id
_entity_poly.type
_entity_poly.pdbx_seq_one_letter_code
_entity_poly.pdbx_strand_id
1 'polypeptide(L)'
;MASPVAVLCVVLLSVCAALADRPVQQFEEAGCVQDGVAYPIGASVPDDDPCTFGCFCASPGNVVCAVVKSPRSCAFMQPQCVDAVYVNDPMQCCPYMTCPNGPNCQVGD
;
A
#
# COMPACT_ATOMS: atom_id res chain seq x y z
N MET A 1 35.14 -42.51 36.71
CA MET A 1 35.26 -41.10 37.18
C MET A 1 35.57 -40.25 35.96
N ALA A 2 34.60 -39.51 35.44
CA ALA A 2 34.80 -38.70 34.23
C ALA A 2 35.58 -37.42 34.59
N SER A 3 36.60 -37.09 33.80
CA SER A 3 37.45 -35.90 34.00
C SER A 3 36.63 -34.62 33.78
N PRO A 4 36.72 -33.61 34.67
CA PRO A 4 35.97 -32.35 34.55
C PRO A 4 36.26 -31.60 33.25
N VAL A 5 37.46 -31.79 32.68
CA VAL A 5 37.87 -31.21 31.39
C VAL A 5 37.07 -31.81 30.23
N ALA A 6 36.78 -33.11 30.29
CA ALA A 6 36.00 -33.78 29.25
C ALA A 6 34.54 -33.30 29.26
N VAL A 7 33.99 -33.03 30.44
CA VAL A 7 32.62 -32.51 30.60
C VAL A 7 32.50 -31.11 30.02
N LEU A 8 33.45 -30.22 30.29
CA LEU A 8 33.48 -28.87 29.74
C LEU A 8 33.57 -28.86 28.20
N CYS A 9 34.42 -29.70 27.62
CA CYS A 9 34.53 -29.79 26.16
C CYS A 9 33.22 -30.26 25.49
N VAL A 10 32.53 -31.23 26.09
CA VAL A 10 31.25 -31.73 25.55
C VAL A 10 30.15 -30.67 25.63
N VAL A 11 30.12 -29.89 26.70
CA VAL A 11 29.16 -28.78 26.88
C VAL A 11 29.43 -27.64 25.89
N LEU A 12 30.70 -27.29 25.67
CA LEU A 12 31.06 -26.25 24.69
C LEU A 12 30.72 -26.69 23.24
N LEU A 13 30.97 -27.94 22.89
CA LEU A 13 30.63 -28.49 21.58
C LEU A 13 29.11 -28.56 21.35
N SER A 14 28.32 -28.89 22.37
CA SER A 14 26.86 -28.94 22.26
C SER A 14 26.22 -27.55 22.11
N VAL A 15 26.77 -26.54 22.80
CA VAL A 15 26.31 -25.15 22.67
C VAL A 15 26.61 -24.60 21.27
N CYS A 16 27.78 -24.91 20.69
CA CYS A 16 28.12 -24.52 19.32
C CYS A 16 27.19 -25.16 18.28
N ALA A 17 26.82 -26.43 18.46
CA ALA A 17 25.88 -27.12 17.58
C ALA A 17 24.46 -26.50 17.67
N ALA A 18 24.00 -26.16 18.88
CA ALA A 18 22.68 -25.54 19.07
C ALA A 18 22.57 -24.10 18.51
N LEU A 19 23.69 -23.39 18.38
CA LEU A 19 23.75 -22.07 17.74
C LEU A 19 23.82 -22.15 16.21
N ALA A 20 24.40 -23.23 15.67
CA ALA A 20 24.45 -23.47 14.22
C ALA A 20 23.09 -23.96 13.65
N ASP A 21 22.25 -24.54 14.50
CA ASP A 21 20.90 -25.01 14.16
C ASP A 21 19.81 -23.96 14.44
N ARG A 22 20.19 -22.73 14.83
CA ARG A 22 19.25 -21.63 14.71
C ARG A 22 19.01 -21.43 13.22
N PRO A 23 17.79 -21.67 12.70
CA PRO A 23 17.49 -21.34 11.33
C PRO A 23 17.87 -19.87 11.16
N VAL A 24 18.86 -19.61 10.30
CA VAL A 24 19.07 -18.30 9.71
C VAL A 24 17.68 -17.84 9.35
N GLN A 25 17.22 -16.75 9.97
CA GLN A 25 15.88 -16.17 9.80
C GLN A 25 15.41 -16.52 8.40
N GLN A 26 14.45 -17.45 8.35
CA GLN A 26 13.67 -17.72 7.16
C GLN A 26 13.45 -16.37 6.52
N PHE A 27 14.04 -16.16 5.34
CA PHE A 27 14.06 -14.89 4.64
C PHE A 27 12.62 -14.41 4.64
N GLU A 28 12.28 -13.57 5.62
CA GLU A 28 10.92 -13.13 5.84
C GLU A 28 10.69 -12.32 4.61
N GLU A 29 9.85 -12.84 3.72
CA GLU A 29 9.73 -12.38 2.34
C GLU A 29 9.56 -10.87 2.41
N ALA A 30 10.65 -10.15 2.11
CA ALA A 30 10.83 -8.83 2.67
C ALA A 30 9.70 -7.96 2.13
N GLY A 31 8.76 -7.62 3.00
CA GLY A 31 7.54 -6.93 2.62
C GLY A 31 7.77 -5.43 2.50
N CYS A 32 6.67 -4.70 2.55
CA CYS A 32 6.69 -3.26 2.71
C CYS A 32 6.37 -2.90 4.15
N VAL A 33 6.87 -1.75 4.60
CA VAL A 33 6.45 -1.15 5.86
C VAL A 33 5.88 0.22 5.56
N GLN A 34 4.62 0.44 5.92
CA GLN A 34 3.90 1.70 5.78
C GLN A 34 3.28 2.05 7.13
N ASP A 35 3.59 3.25 7.65
CA ASP A 35 3.09 3.74 8.94
C ASP A 35 3.30 2.77 10.12
N GLY A 36 4.41 2.04 10.10
CA GLY A 36 4.78 1.05 11.11
C GLY A 36 4.09 -0.31 10.97
N VAL A 37 3.24 -0.50 9.96
CA VAL A 37 2.57 -1.77 9.65
C VAL A 37 3.30 -2.49 8.53
N ALA A 38 3.54 -3.80 8.73
CA ALA A 38 4.18 -4.66 7.73
C ALA A 38 3.12 -5.26 6.78
N TYR A 39 3.38 -5.18 5.49
CA TYR A 39 2.55 -5.71 4.42
C TYR A 39 3.33 -6.71 3.58
N PRO A 40 2.82 -7.92 3.32
CA PRO A 40 3.47 -8.85 2.41
C PRO A 40 3.40 -8.34 0.97
N ILE A 41 4.30 -8.83 0.11
CA ILE A 41 4.29 -8.47 -1.31
C ILE A 41 2.94 -8.86 -1.94
N GLY A 42 2.37 -7.96 -2.72
CA GLY A 42 1.04 -8.08 -3.34
C GLY A 42 -0.12 -7.64 -2.44
N ALA A 43 0.09 -7.38 -1.15
CA ALA A 43 -0.97 -6.92 -0.27
C ALA A 43 -1.38 -5.48 -0.59
N SER A 44 -2.68 -5.21 -0.48
CA SER A 44 -3.23 -3.86 -0.49
C SER A 44 -2.78 -3.09 0.76
N VAL A 45 -2.34 -1.86 0.54
CA VAL A 45 -1.92 -0.93 1.59
C VAL A 45 -3.01 0.15 1.70
N PRO A 46 -3.63 0.36 2.87
CA PRO A 46 -4.60 1.44 3.08
C PRO A 46 -3.94 2.81 2.87
N ASP A 47 -4.71 3.75 2.32
CA ASP A 47 -4.33 5.14 2.14
C ASP A 47 -5.60 6.00 2.26
N ASP A 48 -5.50 7.13 2.97
CA ASP A 48 -6.62 8.03 3.24
C ASP A 48 -6.74 9.17 2.21
N ASP A 49 -5.81 9.28 1.26
CA ASP A 49 -5.88 10.31 0.23
C ASP A 49 -6.97 9.95 -0.79
N PRO A 50 -8.01 10.78 -0.99
CA PRO A 50 -9.08 10.50 -1.93
C PRO A 50 -8.58 10.41 -3.39
N CYS A 51 -7.39 10.94 -3.69
CA CYS A 51 -6.74 10.86 -4.99
C CYS A 51 -5.91 9.60 -5.23
N THR A 52 -5.83 8.72 -4.24
CA THR A 52 -5.19 7.42 -4.35
C THR A 52 -6.23 6.33 -4.62
N PHE A 53 -6.09 5.63 -5.75
CA PHE A 53 -7.00 4.59 -6.22
C PHE A 53 -6.47 3.18 -5.91
N GLY A 54 -5.87 3.04 -4.74
CA GLY A 54 -5.28 1.80 -4.25
C GLY A 54 -3.76 1.83 -4.27
N CYS A 55 -3.19 1.47 -3.12
CA CYS A 55 -1.78 1.17 -2.97
C CYS A 55 -1.60 -0.33 -2.79
N PHE A 56 -0.45 -0.83 -3.22
CA PHE A 56 -0.03 -2.20 -2.93
C PHE A 56 1.47 -2.29 -2.73
N CYS A 57 1.88 -3.28 -1.95
CA CYS A 57 3.28 -3.61 -1.78
C CYS A 57 3.79 -4.33 -3.05
N ALA A 58 4.56 -3.64 -3.89
CA ALA A 58 4.97 -4.18 -5.19
C ALA A 58 6.25 -5.02 -5.09
N SER A 59 7.17 -4.63 -4.23
CA SER A 59 8.44 -5.32 -3.98
C SER A 59 8.99 -4.93 -2.60
N PRO A 60 10.07 -5.56 -2.08
CA PRO A 60 10.59 -5.24 -0.76
C PRO A 60 10.86 -3.76 -0.54
N GLY A 61 10.21 -3.18 0.46
CA GLY A 61 10.31 -1.75 0.79
C GLY A 61 9.70 -0.80 -0.25
N ASN A 62 8.92 -1.29 -1.21
CA ASN A 62 8.36 -0.49 -2.30
C ASN A 62 6.84 -0.58 -2.35
N VAL A 63 6.18 0.47 -1.84
CA VAL A 63 4.74 0.68 -1.98
C VAL A 63 4.49 1.47 -3.27
N VAL A 64 3.57 0.98 -4.10
CA VAL A 64 3.15 1.63 -5.34
C VAL A 64 1.67 1.96 -5.25
N CYS A 65 1.33 3.20 -5.58
CA CYS A 65 -0.03 3.71 -5.53
C CYS A 65 -0.46 4.21 -6.91
N ALA A 66 -1.70 3.92 -7.30
CA ALA A 66 -2.31 4.56 -8.45
C ALA A 66 -2.86 5.92 -8.02
N VAL A 67 -2.32 7.02 -8.55
CA VAL A 67 -2.68 8.38 -8.11
C VAL A 67 -3.21 9.23 -9.27
N VAL A 68 -4.25 10.01 -9.00
CA VAL A 68 -4.72 11.06 -9.92
C VAL A 68 -3.81 12.27 -9.75
N LYS A 69 -2.94 12.50 -10.74
CA LYS A 69 -1.95 13.60 -10.71
C LYS A 69 -2.53 14.97 -11.05
N SER A 70 -3.72 15.01 -11.68
CA SER A 70 -4.35 16.26 -12.06
C SER A 70 -5.86 16.09 -12.23
N PRO A 71 -6.66 17.16 -12.08
CA PRO A 71 -8.09 17.13 -12.41
C PRO A 71 -8.39 16.71 -13.85
N ARG A 72 -7.42 16.87 -14.78
CA ARG A 72 -7.57 16.41 -16.18
C ARG A 72 -7.53 14.89 -16.32
N SER A 73 -7.04 14.17 -15.31
CA SER A 73 -7.01 12.71 -15.27
C SER A 73 -8.34 12.12 -14.81
N CYS A 74 -9.27 12.97 -14.35
CA CYS A 74 -10.62 12.57 -13.99
C CYS A 74 -11.45 12.30 -15.25
N ALA A 75 -12.17 11.18 -15.24
CA ALA A 75 -13.15 10.90 -16.29
C ALA A 75 -14.40 11.75 -16.03
N PHE A 76 -14.62 12.78 -16.85
CA PHE A 76 -15.86 13.56 -16.81
C PHE A 76 -16.83 13.01 -17.83
N MET A 77 -17.96 12.50 -17.37
CA MET A 77 -19.11 12.27 -18.24
C MET A 77 -19.74 13.63 -18.55
N GLN A 78 -20.02 13.90 -19.83
CA GLN A 78 -20.58 15.20 -20.21
C GLN A 78 -21.96 15.39 -19.55
N PRO A 79 -22.15 16.47 -18.79
CA PRO A 79 -23.41 16.75 -18.14
C PRO A 79 -24.48 17.04 -19.20
N GLN A 80 -25.71 16.64 -18.90
CA GLN A 80 -26.85 16.80 -19.79
C GLN A 80 -27.46 18.21 -19.68
N CYS A 81 -26.61 19.23 -19.47
CA CYS A 81 -26.98 20.62 -19.22
C CYS A 81 -25.86 21.59 -19.65
N VAL A 82 -26.23 22.75 -20.21
CA VAL A 82 -25.29 23.80 -20.63
C VAL A 82 -24.77 24.65 -19.48
N ASP A 83 -25.49 24.67 -18.37
CA ASP A 83 -25.21 25.48 -17.18
C ASP A 83 -24.47 24.66 -16.10
N ALA A 84 -23.81 23.59 -16.51
CA ALA A 84 -23.12 22.70 -15.58
C ALA A 84 -22.02 23.44 -14.82
N VAL A 85 -21.95 23.23 -13.51
CA VAL A 85 -20.93 23.82 -12.65
C VAL A 85 -20.07 22.74 -12.01
N TYR A 86 -18.76 23.00 -11.94
CA TYR A 86 -17.82 22.15 -11.22
C TYR A 86 -17.91 22.43 -9.73
N VAL A 87 -18.11 21.37 -8.96
CA VAL A 87 -18.09 21.41 -7.50
C VAL A 87 -16.85 20.69 -7.02
N ASN A 88 -16.03 21.39 -6.22
CA ASN A 88 -14.87 20.81 -5.56
C ASN A 88 -15.29 20.39 -4.14
N ASP A 89 -15.24 19.10 -3.86
CA ASP A 89 -15.47 18.52 -2.53
C ASP A 89 -14.12 18.03 -1.99
N PRO A 90 -13.65 18.50 -0.82
CA PRO A 90 -12.38 18.05 -0.25
C PRO A 90 -12.34 16.55 0.08
N MET A 91 -13.49 15.88 0.17
CA MET A 91 -13.57 14.42 0.36
C MET A 91 -13.50 13.64 -0.96
N GLN A 92 -13.47 14.31 -2.10
CA GLN A 92 -13.40 13.70 -3.43
C GLN A 92 -12.15 14.20 -4.16
N CYS A 93 -11.42 13.29 -4.81
CA CYS A 93 -10.27 13.73 -5.61
C CYS A 93 -10.69 14.54 -6.83
N CYS A 94 -11.70 14.04 -7.53
CA CYS A 94 -12.18 14.62 -8.76
C CYS A 94 -13.35 15.54 -8.46
N PRO A 95 -13.37 16.76 -9.03
CA PRO A 95 -14.58 17.57 -8.96
C PRO A 95 -15.71 16.82 -9.67
N TYR A 96 -16.93 17.03 -9.23
CA TYR A 96 -18.11 16.53 -9.91
C TYR A 96 -18.89 17.69 -10.52
N MET A 97 -19.70 17.39 -11.54
CA MET A 97 -20.52 18.38 -12.22
C MET A 97 -21.95 18.30 -11.70
N THR A 98 -22.55 19.46 -11.45
CA THR A 98 -23.99 19.57 -11.12
C THR A 98 -24.70 20.44 -12.14
N CYS A 99 -26.00 20.18 -12.34
CA CYS A 99 -26.90 21.00 -13.14
C CYS A 99 -27.84 21.76 -12.19
N PRO A 100 -27.53 23.02 -11.83
CA PRO A 100 -28.31 23.76 -10.83
C PRO A 100 -29.79 23.91 -11.20
N ASN A 101 -30.07 23.99 -12.51
CA ASN A 101 -31.43 24.12 -13.03
C ASN A 101 -31.98 22.79 -13.61
N GLY A 102 -31.38 21.64 -13.26
CA GLY A 102 -31.74 20.34 -13.83
C GLY A 102 -31.28 20.16 -15.28
N PRO A 103 -31.66 19.07 -15.95
CA PRO A 103 -31.37 18.87 -17.37
C PRO A 103 -31.98 20.01 -18.19
N ASN A 104 -31.12 20.82 -18.81
CA ASN A 104 -31.51 21.82 -19.79
C ASN A 104 -30.71 21.57 -21.07
N CYS A 105 -31.17 22.12 -22.19
CA CYS A 105 -30.72 21.79 -23.54
C CYS A 105 -29.27 21.29 -23.60
N GLN A 106 -29.05 20.08 -24.13
CA GLN A 106 -27.72 19.66 -24.55
C GLN A 106 -27.21 20.73 -25.51
N VAL A 107 -25.92 21.09 -25.46
CA VAL A 107 -25.30 21.73 -26.61
C VAL A 107 -25.47 20.71 -27.76
N GLY A 108 -26.40 21.00 -28.68
CA GLY A 108 -26.75 20.11 -29.78
C GLY A 108 -25.57 19.79 -30.70
N ASP A 109 -25.76 18.72 -31.47
CA ASP A 109 -24.85 18.01 -32.38
C ASP A 109 -23.80 18.83 -33.16
#